data_AF-A0A8B3FCZ2-F1
#
_entry.id   AF-A0A8B3FCZ2-F1
#
_cell.length_a   1.000
_cell.length_b   1.000
_cell.length_c   1.000
_cell.angle_alpha   90.00
_cell.angle_beta   90.00
_cell.angle_gamma   90.00
#
_symmetry.space_group_name_H-M   'P 1'
#
loop_
_entity.id
_entity.type
_entity.pdbx_description
1 polymer ?
#
loop_
_entity_poly.entity_id
_entity_poly.type
_entity_poly.pdbx_seq_one_letter_code
_entity_poly.pdbx_strand_id
1 'polypeptide(L)'
;MSGQSLGLIETVGLAVAIEAADAAMKSANVELVGYELTKGGGLVTVKLAGEVGAMNAAVAAGVAAAHRIGSVYAWKVIARTATGIHRLIASEETNGVDPQDSAIPSSEKEAPVAEHKEDVIPTVNIEPEVLTADCTDRDNHVATDTPAHTQPSIESESTQNGNSAAPKISPESVAQDNKKSARARAKNPRG
;
A
#
# COMPACT_ATOMS: atom_id res chain seq x y z
N MET A 1 19.02 -15.89 3.65
CA MET A 1 18.38 -15.03 2.62
C MET A 1 19.41 -14.27 1.78
N SER A 2 20.03 -14.88 0.76
CA SER A 2 20.91 -14.15 -0.16
C SER A 2 20.17 -13.84 -1.46
N GLY A 3 20.07 -12.56 -1.83
CA GLY A 3 19.54 -12.13 -3.13
C GLY A 3 18.02 -11.93 -3.21
N GLN A 4 17.28 -12.13 -2.11
CA GLN A 4 15.86 -11.76 -2.02
C GLN A 4 15.69 -10.24 -1.92
N SER A 5 14.51 -9.77 -2.31
CA SER A 5 14.15 -8.36 -2.14
C SER A 5 13.81 -8.06 -0.68
N LEU A 6 14.05 -6.81 -0.28
CA LEU A 6 13.78 -6.32 1.07
C LEU A 6 12.84 -5.11 1.01
N GLY A 7 11.78 -5.16 1.80
CA GLY A 7 10.88 -4.04 2.06
C GLY A 7 11.15 -3.47 3.44
N LEU A 8 11.19 -2.15 3.52
CA LEU A 8 11.36 -1.40 4.77
C LEU A 8 10.22 -0.39 4.87
N ILE A 9 9.55 -0.35 6.02
CA ILE A 9 8.55 0.68 6.36
C ILE A 9 8.88 1.18 7.76
N GLU A 10 9.33 2.43 7.86
CA GLU A 10 9.62 3.10 9.11
C GLU A 10 8.47 4.03 9.48
N THR A 11 7.94 3.86 10.69
CA THR A 11 6.76 4.57 11.19
C THR A 11 7.06 5.22 12.54
N VAL A 12 6.24 6.18 12.93
CA VAL A 12 6.26 6.75 14.28
C VAL A 12 5.23 6.00 15.14
N GLY A 13 5.72 5.15 16.03
CA GLY A 13 4.92 4.37 16.98
C GLY A 13 4.64 2.95 16.53
N LEU A 14 4.67 2.02 17.49
CA LEU A 14 4.50 0.58 17.23
C LEU A 14 3.11 0.22 16.69
N ALA A 15 2.05 0.92 17.11
CA ALA A 15 0.70 0.68 16.59
C ALA A 15 0.60 0.93 15.08
N VAL A 16 1.29 1.98 14.59
CA VAL A 16 1.34 2.31 13.16
C VAL A 16 2.14 1.28 12.38
N ALA A 17 3.25 0.80 12.96
CA ALA A 17 4.04 -0.29 12.39
C ALA A 17 3.22 -1.59 12.26
N ILE A 18 2.40 -1.92 13.25
CA ILE A 18 1.55 -3.12 13.24
C ILE A 18 0.52 -3.04 12.10
N GLU A 19 -0.15 -1.89 11.91
CA GLU A 19 -1.08 -1.68 10.80
C GLU A 19 -0.36 -1.78 9.43
N ALA A 20 0.83 -1.18 9.31
CA ALA A 20 1.64 -1.30 8.09
C ALA A 20 1.97 -2.77 7.79
N ALA A 21 2.42 -3.52 8.80
CA ALA A 21 2.78 -4.92 8.65
C ALA A 21 1.56 -5.77 8.25
N ASP A 22 0.43 -5.63 8.96
CA ASP A 22 -0.80 -6.37 8.67
C ASP A 22 -1.30 -6.13 7.24
N ALA A 23 -1.37 -4.87 6.82
CA ALA A 23 -1.79 -4.51 5.46
C ALA A 23 -0.80 -5.00 4.40
N ALA A 24 0.50 -4.88 4.64
CA ALA A 24 1.52 -5.36 3.70
C ALA A 24 1.45 -6.88 3.50
N MET A 25 1.33 -7.63 4.61
CA MET A 25 1.25 -9.09 4.59
C MET A 25 0.00 -9.62 3.89
N LYS A 26 -1.14 -8.94 4.03
CA LYS A 26 -2.40 -9.31 3.36
C LYS A 26 -2.42 -8.98 1.87
N SER A 27 -1.56 -8.08 1.41
CA SER A 27 -1.64 -7.53 0.05
C SER A 27 -0.83 -8.28 -0.99
N ALA A 28 0.20 -9.03 -0.58
CA ALA A 28 1.02 -9.82 -1.49
C ALA A 28 1.73 -10.97 -0.75
N ASN A 29 2.25 -11.93 -1.52
CA ASN A 29 3.05 -13.03 -0.99
C ASN A 29 4.46 -12.54 -0.61
N VAL A 30 4.59 -12.02 0.60
CA VAL A 30 5.85 -11.62 1.25
C VAL A 30 5.94 -12.32 2.61
N GLU A 31 7.07 -12.18 3.29
CA GLU A 31 7.30 -12.71 4.64
C GLU A 31 7.74 -11.59 5.57
N LEU A 32 7.26 -11.60 6.81
CA LEU A 32 7.74 -10.70 7.84
C LEU A 32 9.11 -11.18 8.32
N VAL A 33 10.13 -10.35 8.17
CA VAL A 33 11.46 -10.58 8.79
C VAL A 33 11.43 -10.17 10.25
N GLY A 34 10.60 -9.18 10.58
CA GLY A 34 10.39 -8.67 11.93
C GLY A 34 10.40 -7.15 11.95
N TYR A 35 10.48 -6.58 13.15
CA TYR A 35 10.59 -5.15 13.34
C TYR A 35 11.77 -4.78 14.26
N GLU A 36 12.29 -3.58 14.10
CA GLU A 36 13.32 -3.02 14.99
C GLU A 36 12.83 -1.68 15.56
N LEU A 37 13.11 -1.47 16.85
CA LEU A 37 12.86 -0.20 17.54
C LEU A 37 14.11 0.66 17.47
N THR A 38 13.97 1.92 17.09
CA THR A 38 15.09 2.87 17.20
C THR A 38 15.25 3.35 18.63
N LYS A 39 16.48 3.72 18.99
CA LYS A 39 16.77 4.33 20.30
C LYS A 39 16.34 5.80 20.30
N GLY A 40 15.04 6.03 20.45
CA GLY A 40 14.42 7.36 20.54
C GLY A 40 13.55 7.75 19.34
N GLY A 41 12.74 8.79 19.51
CA GLY A 41 11.82 9.30 18.47
C GLY A 41 10.57 8.43 18.24
N GLY A 42 10.47 7.29 18.93
CA GLY A 42 9.37 6.34 18.75
C GLY A 42 9.36 5.68 17.37
N LEU A 43 10.48 5.67 16.63
CA LEU A 43 10.50 5.07 15.30
C LEU A 43 10.55 3.55 15.39
N VAL A 44 9.80 2.94 14.51
CA VAL A 44 9.70 1.48 14.37
C VAL A 44 9.84 1.15 12.90
N THR A 45 10.83 0.32 12.57
CA THR A 45 11.06 -0.16 11.21
C THR A 45 10.55 -1.59 11.07
N VAL A 46 9.58 -1.79 10.20
CA VAL A 46 9.09 -3.11 9.75
C VAL A 46 9.93 -3.56 8.56
N LYS A 47 10.36 -4.83 8.58
CA LYS A 47 11.22 -5.45 7.57
C LYS A 47 10.50 -6.64 6.93
N LEU A 48 10.46 -6.67 5.60
CA LEU A 48 9.75 -7.69 4.81
C LEU A 48 10.70 -8.33 3.79
N ALA A 49 10.56 -9.63 3.52
CA ALA A 49 11.31 -10.35 2.50
C ALA A 49 10.37 -10.96 1.44
N GLY A 50 10.83 -11.09 0.20
CA GLY A 50 10.03 -11.70 -0.87
C GLY A 50 10.53 -11.41 -2.28
N GLU A 51 9.69 -11.67 -3.28
CA GLU A 51 9.91 -11.31 -4.68
C GLU A 51 9.67 -9.82 -4.93
N VAL A 52 10.43 -9.21 -5.84
CA VAL A 52 10.39 -7.75 -6.06
C VAL A 52 9.00 -7.23 -6.48
N GLY A 53 8.25 -8.02 -7.26
CA GLY A 53 6.90 -7.66 -7.68
C GLY A 53 5.92 -7.61 -6.50
N ALA A 54 5.90 -8.66 -5.69
CA ALA A 54 5.11 -8.74 -4.46
C ALA A 54 5.52 -7.66 -3.45
N MET A 55 6.82 -7.38 -3.34
CA MET A 55 7.36 -6.40 -2.40
C MET A 55 6.86 -4.98 -2.65
N ASN A 56 6.82 -4.55 -3.92
CA ASN A 56 6.29 -3.22 -4.26
C ASN A 56 4.82 -3.07 -3.88
N ALA A 57 4.00 -4.11 -4.12
CA ALA A 57 2.59 -4.11 -3.76
C ALA A 57 2.39 -4.09 -2.23
N ALA A 58 3.11 -4.96 -1.52
CA ALA A 58 3.07 -5.04 -0.06
C ALA A 58 3.46 -3.71 0.60
N VAL A 59 4.59 -3.13 0.21
CA VAL A 59 5.06 -1.86 0.79
C VAL A 59 4.11 -0.71 0.47
N ALA A 60 3.59 -0.61 -0.75
CA ALA A 60 2.63 0.42 -1.11
C ALA A 60 1.34 0.33 -0.26
N ALA A 61 0.81 -0.87 -0.08
CA ALA A 61 -0.39 -1.10 0.73
C ALA A 61 -0.14 -0.80 2.23
N GLY A 62 0.99 -1.28 2.77
CA GLY A 62 1.39 -1.02 4.16
C GLY A 62 1.57 0.47 4.46
N VAL A 63 2.24 1.21 3.57
CA VAL A 63 2.43 2.67 3.71
C VAL A 63 1.09 3.41 3.64
N ALA A 64 0.23 3.05 2.69
CA ALA A 64 -1.10 3.64 2.57
C ALA A 64 -1.95 3.38 3.82
N ALA A 65 -1.83 2.19 4.42
CA ALA A 65 -2.53 1.82 5.64
C ALA A 65 -2.03 2.59 6.87
N ALA A 66 -0.72 2.63 7.07
CA ALA A 66 -0.10 3.39 8.15
C ALA A 66 -0.46 4.89 8.10
N HIS A 67 -0.49 5.49 6.91
CA HIS A 67 -0.89 6.90 6.74
C HIS A 67 -2.32 7.21 7.20
N ARG A 68 -3.22 6.22 7.27
CA ARG A 68 -4.58 6.46 7.79
C ARG A 68 -4.62 6.64 9.29
N ILE A 69 -3.67 6.05 10.02
CA ILE A 69 -3.71 5.99 11.48
C ILE A 69 -2.55 6.71 12.17
N GLY A 70 -1.50 7.07 11.42
CA GLY A 70 -0.34 7.77 11.96
C GLY A 70 0.67 8.18 10.89
N SER A 71 1.92 8.35 11.31
CA SER A 71 2.98 8.89 10.45
C SER A 71 3.93 7.79 9.96
N VAL A 72 4.18 7.78 8.66
CA VAL A 72 5.28 7.04 8.05
C VAL A 72 6.47 7.99 7.90
N TYR A 73 7.61 7.61 8.44
CA TYR A 73 8.83 8.39 8.37
C TYR A 73 9.59 8.14 7.06
N ALA A 74 9.77 6.87 6.69
CA ALA A 74 10.45 6.47 5.47
C ALA A 74 10.00 5.08 5.02
N TRP A 75 10.16 4.76 3.73
CA TRP A 75 9.97 3.41 3.21
C TRP A 75 10.88 3.17 2.02
N LYS A 76 11.28 1.90 1.82
CA LYS A 76 12.16 1.53 0.71
C LYS A 76 11.93 0.10 0.28
N VAL A 77 11.94 -0.11 -1.04
CA VAL A 77 12.13 -1.42 -1.64
C VAL A 77 13.55 -1.53 -2.18
N ILE A 78 14.25 -2.59 -1.80
CA ILE A 78 15.55 -2.99 -2.32
C ILE A 78 15.33 -4.27 -3.10
N ALA A 79 15.30 -4.16 -4.44
CA ALA A 79 14.96 -5.28 -5.33
C ALA A 79 15.89 -6.50 -5.16
N ARG A 80 17.16 -6.25 -4.81
CA ARG A 80 18.15 -7.30 -4.55
C ARG A 80 19.12 -6.82 -3.48
N THR A 81 19.13 -7.53 -2.37
CA THR A 81 20.07 -7.28 -1.27
C THR A 81 21.49 -7.73 -1.66
N ALA A 82 22.49 -6.98 -1.20
CA ALA A 82 23.89 -7.33 -1.43
C ALA A 82 24.28 -8.58 -0.62
N THR A 83 25.29 -9.32 -1.06
CA THR A 83 25.87 -10.40 -0.27
C THR A 83 26.55 -9.85 0.99
N GLY A 84 26.34 -10.49 2.14
CA GLY A 84 27.03 -10.15 3.40
C GLY A 84 26.30 -9.20 4.34
N ILE A 85 25.18 -8.58 3.92
CA ILE A 85 24.41 -7.65 4.79
C ILE A 85 23.33 -8.34 5.63
N HIS A 86 23.24 -9.68 5.59
CA HIS A 86 22.19 -10.44 6.26
C HIS A 86 22.08 -10.10 7.76
N ARG A 87 23.21 -9.91 8.44
CA ARG A 87 23.24 -9.58 9.88
C ARG A 87 22.70 -8.18 10.19
N LEU A 88 22.60 -7.29 9.20
CA LEU A 88 21.91 -6.01 9.34
C LEU A 88 20.41 -6.15 9.12
N ILE A 89 19.99 -7.08 8.27
CA ILE A 89 18.58 -7.31 7.94
C ILE A 89 17.89 -8.13 9.03
N ALA A 90 18.54 -9.16 9.55
CA ALA A 90 18.07 -9.99 10.66
C ALA A 90 19.15 -9.95 11.74
N SER A 91 19.13 -8.86 12.52
CA SER A 91 20.00 -8.64 13.67
C SER A 91 19.37 -9.19 14.95
N GLU A 92 20.15 -9.31 16.04
CA GLU A 92 19.63 -9.70 17.36
C GLU A 92 18.58 -8.74 17.93
N GLU A 93 18.51 -7.51 17.42
CA GLU A 93 17.51 -6.52 17.81
C GLU A 93 16.19 -6.67 17.02
N THR A 94 16.14 -7.60 16.07
CA THR A 94 14.93 -7.88 15.28
C THR A 94 13.93 -8.65 16.14
N ASN A 95 12.75 -8.07 16.33
CA ASN A 95 11.67 -8.63 17.12
C ASN A 95 10.52 -9.12 16.23
N GLY A 96 9.61 -9.92 16.79
CA GLY A 96 8.32 -10.24 16.17
C GLY A 96 8.27 -11.47 15.27
N VAL A 97 9.34 -12.26 15.19
CA VAL A 97 9.35 -13.59 14.57
C VAL A 97 10.08 -14.58 15.48
N ASP A 98 9.53 -15.77 15.65
CA ASP A 98 10.24 -16.86 16.32
C ASP A 98 11.33 -17.40 15.37
N PRO A 99 12.55 -17.73 15.87
CA PRO A 99 13.68 -18.14 15.03
C PRO A 99 13.47 -19.37 14.13
N GLN A 100 12.34 -20.07 14.26
CA GLN A 100 12.03 -21.33 13.56
C GLN A 100 11.10 -21.17 12.35
N ASP A 101 10.38 -20.06 12.21
CA ASP A 101 9.38 -19.89 11.14
C ASP A 101 9.98 -19.49 9.79
N SER A 102 11.23 -19.01 9.75
CA SER A 102 11.91 -18.60 8.50
C SER A 102 12.48 -19.75 7.66
N ALA A 103 12.30 -21.01 8.07
CA ALA A 103 12.96 -22.18 7.47
C ALA A 103 12.04 -23.14 6.68
N ILE A 104 10.76 -22.82 6.48
CA ILE A 104 9.89 -23.66 5.64
C ILE A 104 9.81 -23.03 4.25
N PRO A 105 10.62 -23.47 3.26
CA PRO A 105 10.35 -23.12 1.88
C PRO A 105 8.95 -23.61 1.54
N SER A 106 8.12 -22.68 1.04
CA SER A 106 6.79 -22.93 0.51
C SER A 106 6.84 -24.06 -0.52
N SER A 107 6.56 -25.28 -0.05
CA SER A 107 6.42 -26.49 -0.84
C SER A 107 5.00 -26.98 -0.62
N GLU A 108 4.16 -26.73 -1.63
CA GLU A 108 2.92 -27.42 -1.96
C GLU A 108 2.07 -27.93 -0.79
N LYS A 109 1.02 -27.17 -0.46
CA LYS A 109 -0.26 -27.79 -0.13
C LYS A 109 -1.34 -27.20 -1.02
N GLU A 110 -1.49 -27.85 -2.17
CA GLU A 110 -2.71 -27.89 -2.95
C GLU A 110 -3.91 -27.90 -1.98
N ALA A 111 -4.76 -26.88 -2.08
CA ALA A 111 -5.99 -26.83 -1.29
C ALA A 111 -6.81 -28.07 -1.65
N PRO A 112 -7.28 -28.89 -0.70
CA PRO A 112 -8.24 -29.91 -1.02
C PRO A 112 -9.49 -29.19 -1.53
N VAL A 113 -9.87 -29.50 -2.77
CA VAL A 113 -11.18 -29.14 -3.33
C VAL A 113 -12.22 -29.70 -2.37
N ALA A 114 -12.79 -28.83 -1.54
CA ALA A 114 -13.93 -29.19 -0.71
C ALA A 114 -15.13 -29.32 -1.65
N GLU A 115 -15.52 -30.56 -1.91
CA GLU A 115 -16.82 -30.95 -2.44
C GLU A 115 -17.93 -30.22 -1.66
N HIS A 116 -18.59 -29.26 -2.30
CA HIS A 116 -19.86 -28.73 -1.83
C HIS A 116 -20.93 -29.78 -2.13
N LYS A 117 -21.46 -30.44 -1.09
CA LYS A 117 -22.71 -31.19 -1.21
C LYS A 117 -23.83 -30.19 -1.50
N GLU A 118 -24.49 -30.39 -2.64
CA GLU A 118 -25.73 -29.71 -2.97
C GLU A 118 -26.83 -30.19 -2.01
N ASP A 119 -27.25 -29.33 -1.09
CA ASP A 119 -28.53 -29.50 -0.41
C ASP A 119 -29.64 -29.15 -1.40
N VAL A 120 -30.26 -30.19 -1.95
CA VAL A 120 -31.41 -30.10 -2.87
C VAL A 120 -32.55 -29.38 -2.16
N ILE A 121 -32.89 -28.18 -2.63
CA ILE A 121 -34.12 -27.47 -2.24
C ILE A 121 -35.28 -28.17 -2.95
N PRO A 122 -36.29 -28.73 -2.26
CA PRO A 122 -37.45 -29.30 -2.94
C PRO A 122 -38.27 -28.17 -3.59
N THR A 123 -38.30 -28.18 -4.93
CA THR A 123 -39.16 -27.27 -5.71
C THR A 123 -40.60 -27.79 -5.61
N VAL A 124 -41.43 -27.15 -4.79
CA VAL A 124 -42.88 -27.39 -4.77
C VAL A 124 -43.48 -26.62 -5.94
N ASN A 125 -43.87 -27.34 -6.99
CA ASN A 125 -44.56 -26.78 -8.15
C ASN A 125 -45.99 -26.43 -7.75
N ILE A 126 -46.25 -25.14 -7.47
CA ILE A 126 -47.61 -24.64 -7.25
C ILE A 126 -48.18 -24.26 -8.61
N GLU A 127 -49.07 -25.08 -9.15
CA GLU A 127 -49.89 -24.70 -10.30
C GLU A 127 -50.95 -23.68 -9.84
N PRO A 128 -51.09 -22.51 -10.49
CA PRO A 128 -52.16 -21.59 -10.14
C PRO A 128 -53.49 -22.07 -10.72
N GLU A 129 -54.39 -22.51 -9.83
CA GLU A 129 -55.81 -22.62 -10.14
C GLU A 129 -56.40 -21.24 -10.46
N VAL A 130 -57.05 -21.17 -11.61
CA VAL A 130 -57.91 -20.10 -12.07
C VAL A 130 -59.08 -19.88 -11.10
N LEU A 131 -59.27 -18.63 -10.65
CA LEU A 131 -60.58 -18.17 -10.20
C LEU A 131 -60.88 -16.76 -10.72
N THR A 132 -61.95 -16.70 -11.51
CA THR A 132 -62.59 -15.55 -12.14
C THR A 132 -63.31 -14.65 -11.13
N ALA A 133 -63.24 -13.34 -11.30
CA ALA A 133 -64.41 -12.46 -11.12
C ALA A 133 -64.19 -11.10 -11.79
N ASP A 134 -65.12 -10.82 -12.68
CA ASP A 134 -65.39 -9.61 -13.45
C ASP A 134 -65.95 -8.48 -12.56
N CYS A 135 -65.73 -7.23 -12.96
CA CYS A 135 -66.58 -6.06 -12.75
C CYS A 135 -65.91 -4.86 -13.45
N THR A 136 -66.32 -4.65 -14.70
CA THR A 136 -66.17 -3.41 -15.45
C THR A 136 -66.48 -2.16 -14.61
N ASP A 137 -65.65 -1.13 -14.71
CA ASP A 137 -66.17 0.20 -15.01
C ASP A 137 -65.17 1.08 -15.76
N ARG A 138 -65.77 1.87 -16.63
CA ARG A 138 -65.20 2.59 -17.76
C ARG A 138 -65.22 4.07 -17.40
N ASP A 139 -64.14 4.80 -17.67
CA ASP A 139 -64.15 6.14 -18.28
C ASP A 139 -62.69 6.61 -18.45
N ASN A 140 -62.14 6.54 -19.67
CA ASN A 140 -62.14 7.63 -20.66
C ASN A 140 -61.26 8.81 -20.17
N HIS A 141 -60.03 8.99 -20.65
CA HIS A 141 -59.82 9.75 -21.89
C HIS A 141 -58.46 9.49 -22.57
N VAL A 142 -58.56 9.24 -23.87
CA VAL A 142 -57.60 9.37 -25.00
C VAL A 142 -56.99 10.80 -25.01
N ALA A 143 -55.73 11.10 -25.34
CA ALA A 143 -55.02 10.95 -26.62
C ALA A 143 -53.54 11.38 -26.44
N THR A 144 -52.54 10.61 -26.90
CA THR A 144 -51.71 10.84 -28.12
C THR A 144 -51.13 12.24 -28.29
N ASP A 145 -49.80 12.39 -28.28
CA ASP A 145 -49.03 12.40 -29.54
C ASP A 145 -47.50 12.50 -29.32
N THR A 146 -46.79 11.68 -30.10
CA THR A 146 -45.36 11.72 -30.45
C THR A 146 -45.24 12.63 -31.69
N PRO A 147 -44.19 13.45 -31.97
CA PRO A 147 -42.93 12.87 -32.49
C PRO A 147 -41.60 13.65 -32.40
N ALA A 148 -40.53 12.85 -32.45
CA ALA A 148 -39.30 12.94 -33.26
C ALA A 148 -38.38 14.19 -33.27
N HIS A 149 -37.09 13.91 -32.97
CA HIS A 149 -35.85 14.27 -33.71
C HIS A 149 -35.51 15.76 -33.97
N THR A 150 -34.29 16.17 -33.59
CA THR A 150 -33.27 16.84 -34.46
C THR A 150 -32.10 17.40 -33.62
N GLN A 151 -30.86 17.16 -34.05
CA GLN A 151 -29.62 17.76 -33.54
C GLN A 151 -29.49 19.25 -33.88
N PRO A 152 -28.47 19.96 -33.34
CA PRO A 152 -27.60 20.66 -34.28
C PRO A 152 -26.10 20.47 -34.02
N SER A 153 -25.37 20.58 -35.12
CA SER A 153 -23.92 20.56 -35.29
C SER A 153 -23.32 21.97 -35.22
N ILE A 154 -22.15 22.06 -34.58
CA ILE A 154 -20.92 22.81 -34.94
C ILE A 154 -21.01 24.33 -35.15
N GLU A 155 -20.22 25.07 -34.36
CA GLU A 155 -19.33 26.12 -34.89
C GLU A 155 -18.06 26.25 -34.03
N SER A 156 -16.94 26.36 -34.73
CA SER A 156 -15.57 26.44 -34.26
C SER A 156 -15.09 27.89 -34.25
N GLU A 157 -14.35 28.33 -33.23
CA GLU A 157 -13.35 29.38 -33.42
C GLU A 157 -12.15 29.25 -32.49
N SER A 158 -11.00 29.52 -33.10
CA SER A 158 -9.64 29.38 -32.64
C SER A 158 -9.15 30.57 -31.83
N THR A 159 -8.25 30.37 -30.84
CA THR A 159 -7.04 31.21 -30.73
C THR A 159 -5.93 30.53 -29.92
N GLN A 160 -4.73 30.58 -30.49
CA GLN A 160 -3.44 30.19 -29.92
C GLN A 160 -2.85 31.29 -29.03
N ASN A 161 -2.11 30.89 -28.00
CA ASN A 161 -0.84 31.42 -27.46
C ASN A 161 -0.79 31.10 -25.95
N GLY A 162 0.28 30.60 -25.34
CA GLY A 162 1.69 30.60 -25.71
C GLY A 162 2.50 31.18 -24.55
N ASN A 163 3.16 30.29 -23.78
CA ASN A 163 4.24 30.51 -22.80
C ASN A 163 4.00 31.40 -21.56
N SER A 164 4.33 30.92 -20.36
CA SER A 164 5.73 30.93 -19.89
C SER A 164 5.91 30.40 -18.45
N ALA A 165 7.07 29.77 -18.25
CA ALA A 165 7.89 29.76 -17.03
C ALA A 165 7.51 28.90 -15.81
N ALA A 166 8.15 27.73 -15.76
CA ALA A 166 8.59 27.09 -14.53
C ALA A 166 9.68 27.92 -13.82
N PRO A 167 9.70 28.01 -12.47
CA PRO A 167 10.82 28.61 -11.76
C PRO A 167 11.94 27.58 -11.57
N LYS A 168 13.05 27.78 -12.27
CA LYS A 168 14.36 27.23 -11.89
C LYS A 168 14.88 28.02 -10.69
N ILE A 169 15.12 27.35 -9.57
CA ILE A 169 15.95 27.90 -8.49
C ILE A 169 17.24 27.07 -8.50
N SER A 170 18.31 27.69 -8.96
CA SER A 170 19.70 27.24 -8.83
C SER A 170 20.28 27.71 -7.48
N PRO A 171 21.34 27.07 -6.96
CA PRO A 171 21.72 27.14 -5.56
C PRO A 171 22.54 28.40 -5.25
N GLU A 172 22.16 29.16 -4.24
CA GLU A 172 23.04 30.15 -3.62
C GLU A 172 23.84 29.52 -2.48
N SER A 173 25.15 29.54 -2.69
CA SER A 173 26.20 29.20 -1.74
C SER A 173 26.21 30.18 -0.57
N VAL A 174 25.89 29.71 0.63
CA VAL A 174 26.26 30.43 1.86
C VAL A 174 27.72 30.13 2.15
N ALA A 175 28.53 31.17 2.00
CA ALA A 175 29.96 31.19 2.25
C ALA A 175 30.28 30.83 3.71
N GLN A 176 31.33 30.03 3.86
CA GLN A 176 32.00 29.71 5.11
C GLN A 176 32.67 30.97 5.68
N ASP A 177 32.24 31.42 6.85
CA ASP A 177 32.97 32.44 7.61
C ASP A 177 34.00 31.76 8.52
N ASN A 178 35.19 31.51 7.95
CA ASN A 178 36.36 31.01 8.67
C ASN A 178 37.07 32.17 9.39
N LYS A 179 36.68 32.46 10.63
CA LYS A 179 37.52 33.28 11.53
C LYS A 179 38.47 32.40 12.34
N LYS A 180 39.70 32.32 11.83
CA LYS A 180 40.91 32.02 12.61
C LYS A 180 40.96 32.91 13.87
N SER A 181 40.86 32.30 15.04
CA SER A 181 41.46 32.85 16.27
C SER A 181 42.55 31.89 16.72
N ALA A 182 43.79 32.33 16.53
CA ALA A 182 44.98 31.68 17.04
C ALA A 182 45.24 32.12 18.49
N ARG A 183 45.89 31.22 19.26
CA ARG A 183 46.41 31.31 20.66
C ARG A 183 45.55 30.49 21.63
N ALA A 184 46.08 29.62 22.49
CA ALA A 184 47.45 29.36 22.88
C ALA A 184 47.63 27.90 23.33
N ARG A 185 48.83 27.40 23.09
CA ARG A 185 49.42 26.14 23.52
C ARG A 185 49.67 26.19 25.04
N ALA A 186 48.94 25.42 25.83
CA ALA A 186 49.33 25.08 27.19
C ALA A 186 49.64 23.57 27.24
N LYS A 187 50.94 23.27 27.30
CA LYS A 187 51.44 21.96 27.74
C LYS A 187 50.97 21.76 29.18
N ASN A 188 50.53 20.56 29.53
CA ASN A 188 50.84 20.04 30.85
C ASN A 188 51.18 18.54 30.80
N PRO A 189 52.15 18.10 31.61
CA PRO A 189 52.87 16.84 31.43
C PRO A 189 52.18 15.67 32.15
N ARG A 190 52.58 14.46 31.77
CA ARG A 190 52.20 13.18 32.35
C ARG A 190 52.49 13.13 33.86
N GLY A 191 51.55 12.54 34.59
CA GLY A 191 51.68 11.94 35.91
C GLY A 191 50.74 10.75 35.96
#